data_AF-A0A2E8CF50-F1
#
_entry.id   AF-A0A2E8CF50-F1
#
_cell.length_a   1.000
_cell.length_b   1.000
_cell.length_c   1.000
_cell.angle_alpha   90.00
_cell.angle_beta   90.00
_cell.angle_gamma   90.00
#
_symmetry.space_group_name_H-M   'P 1'
#
loop_
_entity.id
_entity.type
_entity.pdbx_description
1 polymer ?
#
loop_
_entity_poly.entity_id
_entity_poly.type
_entity_poly.pdbx_seq_one_letter_code
_entity_poly.pdbx_strand_id
1 'polypeptide(L)'
;MPIIKIDGKDYDTDDLSEETKAQLGSLQFVQSELARLQAQAAALQTAQIAYGKALKETLETGKAPTEEEGAEIEGLGETIEFDE
;
A
#
# COMPACT_ATOMS: atom_id res chain seq x y z
N MET A 1 10.77 -4.38 30.25
CA MET A 1 9.33 -4.53 30.00
C MET A 1 9.00 -3.77 28.72
N PRO A 2 8.31 -4.37 27.74
CA PRO A 2 7.93 -3.69 26.50
C PRO A 2 6.92 -2.58 26.77
N ILE A 3 7.11 -1.39 26.19
CA ILE A 3 6.15 -0.27 26.31
C ILE A 3 5.42 -0.07 24.99
N ILE A 4 4.10 0.03 25.05
CA ILE A 4 3.25 0.43 23.92
C ILE A 4 2.66 1.81 24.16
N LYS A 5 2.53 2.61 23.09
CA LYS A 5 1.85 3.91 23.14
C LYS A 5 0.44 3.76 22.60
N ILE A 6 -0.56 4.06 23.42
CA ILE A 6 -1.98 4.14 23.02
C ILE A 6 -2.47 5.53 23.42
N ASP A 7 -3.00 6.29 22.46
CA ASP A 7 -3.47 7.68 22.66
C ASP A 7 -2.44 8.60 23.35
N GLY A 8 -1.16 8.42 23.01
CA GLY A 8 -0.05 9.21 23.55
C GLY A 8 0.36 8.84 24.98
N LYS A 9 -0.29 7.86 25.61
CA LYS A 9 0.10 7.32 26.92
C LYS A 9 0.94 6.05 26.76
N ASP A 10 1.97 5.96 27.58
CA ASP A 10 2.80 4.77 27.69
C ASP A 10 2.14 3.74 28.59
N TYR A 11 2.04 2.51 28.09
CA TYR A 11 1.57 1.35 28.83
C TYR A 11 2.66 0.29 28.83
N ASP A 12 3.00 -0.19 30.01
CA ASP A 12 3.80 -1.39 30.14
C ASP A 12 2.96 -2.60 29.74
N THR A 13 3.42 -3.39 28.76
CA THR A 13 2.69 -4.57 28.32
C THR A 13 2.65 -5.66 29.38
N ASP A 14 3.62 -5.70 30.29
CA ASP A 14 3.67 -6.68 31.37
C ASP A 14 2.60 -6.40 32.44
N ASP A 15 2.20 -5.13 32.58
CA ASP A 15 1.13 -4.68 33.50
C ASP A 15 -0.29 -4.84 32.91
N LEU A 16 -0.42 -5.19 31.63
CA LEU A 16 -1.72 -5.39 30.99
C LEU A 16 -2.35 -6.71 31.42
N SER A 17 -3.68 -6.70 31.56
CA SER A 17 -4.43 -7.94 31.76
C SER A 17 -4.34 -8.85 30.53
N GLU A 18 -4.50 -10.16 30.72
CA GLU A 18 -4.47 -11.13 29.63
C GLU A 18 -5.57 -10.85 28.57
N GLU A 19 -6.74 -10.39 29.00
CA GLU A 19 -7.81 -9.95 28.10
C GLU A 19 -7.38 -8.74 27.26
N THR A 20 -6.72 -7.76 27.88
CA THR A 20 -6.20 -6.57 27.17
C THR A 20 -5.13 -6.95 26.16
N LYS A 21 -4.22 -7.88 26.50
CA LYS A 21 -3.20 -8.40 25.57
C LYS A 21 -3.85 -9.11 24.38
N ALA A 22 -4.89 -9.92 24.62
CA ALA A 22 -5.62 -10.60 23.55
C ALA A 22 -6.31 -9.60 22.60
N GLN A 23 -6.91 -8.55 23.15
CA GLN A 23 -7.52 -7.49 22.34
C GLN A 23 -6.48 -6.70 21.55
N LEU A 24 -5.32 -6.41 22.15
CA LEU A 24 -4.20 -5.76 21.46
C LEU A 24 -3.68 -6.58 20.29
N GLY A 25 -3.50 -7.90 20.47
CA GLY A 25 -3.11 -8.80 19.39
C GLY A 25 -4.14 -8.84 18.25
N SER A 26 -5.42 -8.86 18.60
CA SER A 26 -6.51 -8.79 17.61
C SER A 26 -6.49 -7.47 16.82
N LEU A 27 -6.23 -6.35 17.49
CA LEU A 27 -6.12 -5.04 16.84
C LEU A 27 -4.89 -4.96 15.92
N GLN A 28 -3.75 -5.49 16.35
CA GLN A 28 -2.53 -5.54 15.52
C GLN A 28 -2.76 -6.37 14.25
N PHE A 29 -3.44 -7.52 14.37
CA PHE A 29 -3.81 -8.35 13.23
C PHE A 29 -4.69 -7.59 12.23
N VAL A 30 -5.74 -6.89 12.70
CA VAL A 30 -6.60 -6.09 11.83
C VAL A 30 -5.81 -4.97 11.14
N GLN A 31 -4.91 -4.31 11.86
CA GLN A 31 -4.06 -3.26 11.29
C GLN A 31 -3.13 -3.80 10.20
N SER A 32 -2.51 -4.98 10.40
CA SER A 32 -1.67 -5.59 9.36
C SER A 32 -2.46 -5.97 8.12
N GLU A 33 -3.70 -6.46 8.28
CA GLU A 33 -4.56 -6.79 7.15
C GLU A 33 -5.02 -5.54 6.39
N LEU A 34 -5.34 -4.45 7.10
CA LEU A 34 -5.66 -3.17 6.48
C LEU A 34 -4.48 -2.62 5.66
N ALA A 35 -3.27 -2.65 6.21
CA ALA A 35 -2.07 -2.24 5.48
C ALA A 35 -1.84 -3.10 4.22
N ARG A 36 -2.03 -4.41 4.32
CA ARG A 36 -1.93 -5.35 3.19
C ARG A 36 -2.95 -5.02 2.09
N LEU A 37 -4.19 -4.70 2.46
CA LEU A 37 -5.23 -4.30 1.51
C LEU A 37 -4.93 -2.95 0.85
N GLN A 38 -4.40 -1.99 1.60
CA GLN A 38 -3.99 -0.69 1.04
C GLN A 38 -2.87 -0.84 0.01
N ALA A 39 -1.87 -1.70 0.29
CA ALA A 39 -0.81 -1.99 -0.68
C ALA A 39 -1.37 -2.62 -1.97
N GLN A 40 -2.29 -3.57 -1.86
CA GLN A 40 -2.97 -4.15 -3.03
C GLN A 40 -3.78 -3.11 -3.79
N ALA A 41 -4.50 -2.24 -3.09
CA ALA A 41 -5.26 -1.17 -3.71
C ALA A 41 -4.36 -0.20 -4.49
N ALA A 42 -3.20 0.18 -3.94
CA ALA A 42 -2.23 1.03 -4.63
C ALA A 42 -1.71 0.38 -5.93
N ALA A 43 -1.36 -0.92 -5.88
CA ALA A 43 -0.94 -1.65 -7.07
C ALA A 43 -2.03 -1.69 -8.16
N LEU A 44 -3.28 -1.91 -7.76
CA LEU A 44 -4.42 -1.93 -8.69
C LEU A 44 -4.74 -0.55 -9.25
N GLN A 45 -4.58 0.53 -8.47
CA GLN A 45 -4.73 1.90 -8.96
C GLN A 45 -3.70 2.23 -10.04
N THR A 46 -2.44 1.82 -9.84
CA THR A 46 -1.39 1.95 -10.87
C THR A 46 -1.78 1.21 -12.15
N ALA A 47 -2.22 -0.04 -12.04
CA ALA A 47 -2.67 -0.83 -13.20
C ALA A 47 -3.88 -0.18 -13.90
N GLN A 48 -4.85 0.33 -13.13
CA GLN A 48 -6.02 1.03 -13.67
C GLN A 48 -5.62 2.26 -14.50
N ILE A 49 -4.67 3.05 -14.02
CA ILE A 49 -4.14 4.22 -14.74
C ILE A 49 -3.47 3.78 -16.05
N ALA A 50 -2.62 2.76 -15.99
CA ALA A 50 -1.93 2.22 -17.17
C ALA A 50 -2.93 1.73 -18.24
N TYR A 51 -3.94 0.96 -17.84
CA TYR A 51 -4.98 0.48 -18.76
C TYR A 51 -5.84 1.62 -19.32
N GLY A 52 -6.16 2.63 -18.52
CA GLY A 52 -6.88 3.82 -18.99
C GLY A 52 -6.10 4.58 -20.07
N LYS A 53 -4.79 4.73 -19.90
CA LYS A 53 -3.90 5.35 -20.91
C LYS A 53 -3.85 4.52 -22.20
N ALA A 54 -3.58 3.22 -22.10
CA ALA A 54 -3.53 2.32 -23.25
C ALA A 54 -4.86 2.30 -24.02
N LEU A 55 -5.99 2.29 -23.30
CA LEU A 55 -7.31 2.36 -23.93
C LEU A 55 -7.48 3.67 -24.72
N LYS A 56 -7.15 4.82 -24.12
CA LYS A 56 -7.24 6.12 -24.80
C LYS A 56 -6.42 6.13 -26.09
N GLU A 57 -5.18 5.65 -26.03
CA GLU A 57 -4.29 5.61 -27.19
C GLU A 57 -4.84 4.73 -28.30
N THR A 58 -5.37 3.54 -27.98
CA THR A 58 -5.99 2.65 -28.97
C THR A 58 -7.21 3.27 -29.64
N LEU A 59 -7.97 4.10 -28.90
CA LEU A 59 -9.13 4.82 -29.45
C LEU A 59 -8.71 5.99 -30.35
N GLU A 60 -7.59 6.65 -30.06
CA GLU A 60 -7.09 7.79 -30.85
C GLU A 60 -6.31 7.36 -32.09
N THR A 61 -5.46 6.32 -31.98
CA THR A 61 -4.53 5.91 -33.05
C THR A 61 -4.94 4.62 -33.76
N GLY A 62 -5.89 3.86 -33.21
CA GLY A 62 -6.27 2.55 -33.72
C GLY A 62 -5.18 1.47 -33.56
N LYS A 63 -4.09 1.77 -32.85
CA LYS A 63 -2.97 0.87 -32.58
C LYS A 63 -2.82 0.60 -31.08
N ALA A 64 -2.39 -0.60 -30.75
CA ALA A 64 -1.92 -0.91 -29.40
C ALA A 64 -0.56 -0.24 -29.16
N PRO A 65 -0.24 0.17 -27.92
CA PRO A 65 1.07 0.70 -27.58
C PRO A 65 2.14 -0.33 -27.96
N THR A 66 3.02 0.04 -28.90
CA THR A 66 4.11 -0.83 -29.36
C THR A 66 5.30 -0.71 -28.42
N GLU A 67 6.00 -1.82 -28.18
CA GLU A 67 7.10 -1.97 -27.21
C GLU A 67 8.25 -0.94 -27.33
N GLU A 68 8.34 -0.20 -28.45
CA GLU A 68 9.34 0.86 -28.68
C GLU A 68 8.92 2.24 -28.10
N GLU A 69 7.64 2.47 -27.87
CA GLU A 69 7.10 3.59 -27.10
C GLU A 69 6.70 3.02 -25.75
N GLY A 70 7.67 2.78 -24.87
CA GLY A 70 7.38 2.42 -23.49
C GLY A 70 6.33 3.40 -22.95
N ALA A 71 5.26 2.89 -22.34
CA ALA A 71 4.26 3.74 -21.73
C ALA A 71 4.94 4.53 -20.60
N GLU A 72 5.50 5.69 -20.92
CA GLU A 72 6.11 6.60 -19.97
C GLU A 72 4.98 7.04 -19.04
N ILE A 73 4.94 6.42 -17.86
CA ILE A 73 3.96 6.77 -16.85
C ILE A 73 4.49 8.03 -16.16
N GLU A 74 4.38 9.18 -16.84
CA GLU A 74 4.63 10.50 -16.23
C GLU A 74 3.80 10.60 -14.94
N GLY A 75 4.50 10.81 -13.82
CA GLY A 75 3.94 10.79 -12.46
C GLY A 75 4.25 9.54 -11.62
N LEU A 76 4.83 8.47 -12.20
CA LEU A 76 5.46 7.36 -11.47
C LEU A 76 6.99 7.39 -11.60
N GLY A 77 7.53 8.51 -12.08
CA GLY A 77 8.94 8.74 -12.39
C GLY A 77 9.84 9.00 -11.19
N GLU A 78 9.58 8.40 -10.04
CA GLU A 78 10.66 8.07 -9.13
C GLU A 78 10.82 6.56 -9.23
N THR A 79 11.88 6.12 -9.89
CA THR A 79 12.54 4.88 -9.51
C THR A 79 12.58 4.91 -7.97
N ILE A 80 11.80 4.06 -7.30
CA ILE A 80 11.93 3.92 -5.86
C ILE A 80 13.30 3.28 -5.67
N GLU A 81 14.33 4.11 -5.51
CA GLU A 81 15.61 3.69 -4.98
C GLU A 81 15.36 3.35 -3.52
N PHE A 82 15.29 2.05 -3.23
CA PHE A 82 15.36 1.56 -1.87
C PHE A 82 16.82 1.71 -1.43
N ASP A 83 17.11 2.75 -0.64
CA ASP A 83 18.36 2.80 0.11
C ASP A 83 18.45 1.53 0.99
N GLU A 84 19.60 0.87 0.94
CA GLU A 84 19.93 -0.39 1.64
C GLU A 84 19.92 -0.24 3.18
#